data_AF-A0A4Y2LSF1-F1
#
_entry.id   AF-A0A4Y2LSF1-F1
#
_cell.length_a   1.000
_cell.length_b   1.000
_cell.length_c   1.000
_cell.angle_alpha   90.00
_cell.angle_beta   90.00
_cell.angle_gamma   90.00
#
_symmetry.space_group_name_H-M   'P 1'
#
loop_
_entity.id
_entity.type
_entity.pdbx_description
1 polymer ?
#
loop_
_entity_poly.entity_id
_entity_poly.type
_entity_poly.pdbx_seq_one_letter_code
_entity_poly.pdbx_strand_id
1 'polypeptide(L)'
;MINFLKDKHLEFALSEACEDRPVKVVIRDLPTDIGIAEIIQSLEEKGYKIGRVSQMKNFKEKKPFPLYLIDVKKRGNYTNVYNEKKICYFNVKTEP
;
A
#
# COMPACT_ATOMS: atom_id res chain seq x y z
N MET A 1 28.56 -7.83 -12.25
CA MET A 1 27.31 -8.11 -12.97
C MET A 1 26.77 -6.89 -13.73
N ILE A 2 26.49 -5.75 -13.07
CA ILE A 2 25.91 -4.55 -13.72
C ILE A 2 26.84 -3.94 -14.80
N ASN A 3 28.16 -3.97 -14.58
CA ASN A 3 29.12 -3.46 -15.56
C ASN A 3 29.14 -4.24 -16.89
N PHE A 4 28.80 -5.55 -16.87
CA PHE A 4 28.75 -6.39 -18.06
C PHE A 4 27.53 -6.06 -18.95
N LEU A 5 26.40 -5.70 -18.33
CA LEU A 5 25.18 -5.31 -19.04
C LEU A 5 25.30 -3.92 -19.68
N LYS A 6 26.01 -2.99 -19.02
CA LYS A 6 26.34 -1.68 -19.57
C LYS A 6 27.26 -1.78 -20.79
N ASP A 7 28.24 -2.68 -20.76
CA ASP A 7 29.18 -2.94 -21.85
C ASP A 7 28.48 -3.50 -23.11
N LYS A 8 27.38 -4.23 -22.92
CA LYS A 8 26.59 -4.84 -24.00
C LYS A 8 25.46 -3.96 -24.57
N HIS A 9 25.32 -2.72 -24.09
CA HIS A 9 24.29 -1.77 -24.53
C HIS A 9 22.86 -2.36 -24.56
N LEU A 10 22.58 -3.28 -23.63
CA LEU A 10 21.30 -3.97 -23.53
C LEU A 10 20.38 -3.15 -22.60
N GLU A 11 19.13 -2.95 -22.98
CA GLU A 11 18.14 -2.35 -22.08
C GLU A 11 17.90 -3.28 -20.89
N PHE A 12 18.23 -2.82 -19.69
CA PHE A 12 17.95 -3.56 -18.45
C PHE A 12 17.07 -2.71 -17.54
N ALA A 13 15.97 -3.29 -17.07
CA ALA A 13 15.17 -2.71 -16.01
C ALA A 13 15.75 -3.16 -14.66
N LEU A 14 16.23 -2.20 -13.86
CA LEU A 14 16.53 -2.44 -12.45
C LEU A 14 15.20 -2.50 -11.69
N SER A 15 14.55 -3.67 -11.68
CA SER A 15 13.41 -3.88 -10.79
C SER A 15 13.92 -4.12 -9.38
N GLU A 16 13.26 -3.55 -8.38
CA GLU A 16 13.49 -3.90 -6.98
C GLU A 16 13.40 -5.42 -6.80
N ALA A 17 14.29 -5.97 -5.96
CA ALA A 17 14.30 -7.38 -5.64
C ALA A 17 12.90 -7.80 -5.14
N CYS A 18 12.46 -9.01 -5.50
CA CYS A 18 11.12 -9.51 -5.15
C CYS A 18 10.82 -9.40 -3.63
N GLU A 19 11.86 -9.53 -2.82
CA GLU A 19 11.80 -9.42 -1.36
C GLU A 19 11.49 -8.00 -0.87
N ASP A 20 11.92 -6.96 -1.58
CA ASP A 20 11.71 -5.56 -1.19
C ASP A 20 10.31 -5.05 -1.55
N ARG A 21 9.61 -5.76 -2.47
CA ARG A 21 8.27 -5.34 -2.93
C ARG A 21 7.30 -5.24 -1.75
N PRO A 22 6.61 -4.10 -1.57
CA PRO A 22 5.62 -3.94 -0.52
C PRO A 22 4.43 -4.89 -0.74
N VAL A 23 3.76 -5.26 0.35
CA VAL A 23 2.48 -5.97 0.28
C VAL A 23 1.35 -4.98 0.03
N LYS A 24 0.38 -5.38 -0.77
CA LYS A 24 -0.80 -4.57 -1.06
C LYS A 24 -1.96 -5.06 -0.21
N VAL A 25 -2.71 -4.10 0.34
CA VAL A 25 -3.90 -4.36 1.15
C VAL A 25 -4.99 -3.44 0.65
N VAL A 26 -6.18 -4.00 0.46
CA VAL A 26 -7.39 -3.21 0.24
C VAL A 26 -8.11 -3.03 1.57
N ILE A 27 -8.33 -1.78 1.94
CA ILE A 27 -9.09 -1.41 3.14
C ILE A 27 -10.46 -0.92 2.72
N ARG A 28 -11.50 -1.59 3.21
CA ARG A 28 -12.91 -1.25 2.96
C ARG A 28 -13.51 -0.55 4.17
N ASP A 29 -14.66 0.09 3.93
CA ASP A 29 -15.51 0.72 4.93
C ASP A 29 -14.86 1.96 5.60
N LEU A 30 -13.88 2.58 4.94
CA LEU A 30 -13.37 3.90 5.31
C LEU A 30 -14.17 5.02 4.61
N PRO A 31 -14.48 6.13 5.30
CA PRO A 31 -15.17 7.27 4.68
C PRO A 31 -14.38 7.81 3.49
N THR A 32 -15.07 8.22 2.42
CA THR A 32 -14.40 8.74 1.23
C THR A 32 -13.75 10.12 1.42
N ASP A 33 -14.14 10.82 2.48
CA ASP A 33 -13.66 12.17 2.81
C ASP A 33 -12.46 12.18 3.77
N ILE A 34 -12.07 11.01 4.30
CA ILE A 34 -10.96 10.92 5.26
C ILE A 34 -9.63 11.34 4.61
N GLY A 35 -8.82 12.07 5.37
CA GLY A 35 -7.49 12.46 4.93
C GLY A 35 -6.57 11.25 4.76
N ILE A 36 -5.87 11.18 3.63
CA ILE A 36 -4.84 10.14 3.39
C ILE A 36 -3.76 10.19 4.48
N ALA A 37 -3.41 11.39 4.95
CA ALA A 37 -2.44 11.58 6.03
C ALA A 37 -2.91 10.94 7.35
N GLU A 38 -4.19 11.00 7.68
CA GLU A 38 -4.74 10.37 8.88
C GLU A 38 -4.66 8.84 8.82
N ILE A 39 -4.97 8.26 7.64
CA ILE A 39 -4.82 6.82 7.42
C ILE A 39 -3.36 6.40 7.61
N ILE A 40 -2.42 7.15 7.02
CA ILE A 40 -0.99 6.88 7.13
C ILE A 40 -0.57 6.94 8.60
N GLN A 41 -0.92 8.01 9.31
CA GLN A 41 -0.59 8.20 10.72
C GLN A 41 -1.12 7.05 11.57
N SER A 42 -2.40 6.69 11.44
CA SER A 42 -3.01 5.62 12.24
C SER A 42 -2.34 4.26 12.01
N LEU A 43 -1.86 3.99 10.80
CA LEU A 43 -1.13 2.76 10.49
C LEU A 43 0.32 2.82 10.99
N GLU A 44 1.00 3.96 10.89
CA GLU A 44 2.35 4.14 11.42
C GLU A 44 2.37 4.07 12.96
N GLU A 45 1.36 4.58 13.65
CA GLU A 45 1.18 4.46 15.12
C GLU A 45 1.05 3.00 15.57
N LYS A 46 0.57 2.11 14.70
CA LYS A 46 0.52 0.66 14.94
C LYS A 46 1.83 -0.07 14.60
N GLY A 47 2.82 0.66 14.11
CA GLY A 47 4.14 0.12 13.75
C GLY A 47 4.26 -0.38 12.32
N TYR A 48 3.28 -0.13 11.45
CA TYR A 48 3.40 -0.46 10.03
C TYR A 48 4.20 0.61 9.29
N LYS A 49 5.03 0.21 8.32
CA LYS A 49 5.69 1.17 7.45
C LYS A 49 4.93 1.31 6.14
N ILE A 50 4.25 2.45 5.97
CA ILE A 50 3.41 2.71 4.81
C ILE A 50 4.23 3.34 3.68
N GLY A 51 4.01 2.86 2.46
CA GLY A 51 4.60 3.38 1.24
C GLY A 51 3.66 4.36 0.55
N ARG A 52 2.65 3.82 -0.14
CA ARG A 52 1.65 4.59 -0.88
C ARG A 52 0.25 4.21 -0.43
N VAL A 53 -0.60 5.22 -0.25
CA VAL A 53 -2.03 5.06 -0.04
C VAL A 53 -2.74 5.69 -1.24
N SER A 54 -3.73 5.00 -1.79
CA SER A 54 -4.51 5.52 -2.92
C SER A 54 -5.97 5.13 -2.79
N GLN A 55 -6.85 6.13 -2.78
CA GLN A 55 -8.28 5.91 -2.81
C GLN A 55 -8.69 5.39 -4.19
N MET A 56 -9.39 4.26 -4.22
CA MET A 56 -9.89 3.67 -5.45
C MET A 56 -11.09 4.48 -5.95
N LYS A 57 -11.23 4.58 -7.27
CA LYS A 57 -12.31 5.30 -7.92
C LYS A 57 -13.03 4.38 -8.88
N ASN A 58 -14.34 4.54 -9.02
CA ASN A 58 -15.08 3.88 -10.07
C ASN A 58 -14.56 4.36 -11.43
N PHE A 59 -14.05 3.46 -12.26
CA PHE A 59 -13.54 3.82 -13.58
C PHE A 59 -14.62 4.44 -14.47
N LYS A 60 -15.87 3.98 -14.35
CA LYS A 60 -17.01 4.46 -15.15
C LYS A 60 -17.59 5.76 -14.62
N GLU A 61 -17.87 5.83 -13.32
CA GLU A 61 -18.55 6.98 -12.71
C GLU A 61 -17.60 8.07 -12.19
N LYS A 62 -16.29 7.82 -12.16
CA LYS A 62 -15.24 8.67 -11.56
C LYS A 62 -15.46 9.03 -10.08
N LYS A 63 -16.47 8.45 -9.43
CA LYS A 63 -16.76 8.65 -8.01
C LYS A 63 -15.77 7.87 -7.14
N PRO A 64 -15.31 8.45 -6.01
CA PRO A 64 -14.49 7.74 -5.04
C PRO A 64 -15.27 6.58 -4.42
N PHE A 65 -14.64 5.42 -4.30
CA PHE A 65 -15.16 4.31 -3.50
C PHE A 65 -14.59 4.39 -2.08
N PRO A 66 -15.29 3.86 -1.07
CA PRO A 66 -14.79 3.69 0.30
C PRO A 66 -13.79 2.51 0.36
N LEU A 67 -12.84 2.51 -0.59
CA LEU A 67 -11.83 1.50 -0.82
C LEU A 67 -10.47 2.19 -0.97
N TYR A 68 -9.52 1.79 -0.14
CA TYR A 68 -8.17 2.33 -0.15
C TYR A 68 -7.18 1.21 -0.42
N LEU A 69 -6.35 1.38 -1.45
CA LEU A 69 -5.22 0.51 -1.72
C LEU A 69 -4.00 1.05 -0.97
N ILE A 70 -3.40 0.20 -0.13
CA ILE A 70 -2.27 0.56 0.70
C ILE A 70 -1.10 -0.36 0.41
N ASP A 71 0.04 0.24 0.06
CA ASP A 71 1.32 -0.43 -0.05
C ASP A 71 2.01 -0.39 1.32
N VAL A 72 2.18 -1.56 1.94
CA VAL A 72 2.85 -1.73 3.25
C VAL A 72 4.21 -2.35 3.01
N LYS A 73 5.28 -1.71 3.47
CA LYS A 73 6.63 -2.25 3.35
C LYS A 73 6.78 -3.49 4.22
N LYS A 74 7.48 -4.52 3.70
CA LYS A 74 7.76 -5.78 4.40
C LYS A 74 8.80 -5.59 5.52
N ARG A 75 8.42 -4.86 6.57
CA ARG A 75 9.28 -4.58 7.73
C ARG A 75 8.50 -4.85 9.01
N GLY A 76 9.12 -5.60 9.93
CA GLY A 76 8.47 -5.97 11.18
C GLY A 76 7.24 -6.85 10.93
N ASN A 77 6.13 -6.54 11.61
CA ASN A 77 4.93 -7.38 11.63
C ASN A 77 3.94 -7.04 10.49
N TYR A 78 4.45 -6.84 9.28
CA TYR A 78 3.64 -6.34 8.14
C TYR A 78 2.45 -7.24 7.78
N THR A 79 2.50 -8.54 8.07
CA THR A 79 1.40 -9.48 7.81
C THR A 79 0.18 -9.25 8.70
N ASN A 80 0.36 -8.63 9.87
CA ASN A 80 -0.76 -8.36 10.77
C ASN A 80 -1.72 -7.29 10.26
N VAL A 81 -1.33 -6.54 9.22
CA VAL A 81 -2.23 -5.58 8.57
C VAL A 81 -3.52 -6.22 8.07
N TYR A 82 -3.49 -7.51 7.67
CA TYR A 82 -4.68 -8.24 7.22
C TYR A 82 -5.64 -8.63 8.35
N ASN A 83 -5.20 -8.49 9.60
CA ASN A 83 -6.00 -8.76 10.81
C ASN A 83 -6.55 -7.47 11.45
N GLU A 84 -6.24 -6.31 10.89
CA GLU A 84 -6.67 -5.01 11.42
C GLU A 84 -8.17 -4.79 11.20
N LYS A 85 -8.92 -4.74 12.30
CA LYS A 85 -10.38 -4.50 12.27
C LYS A 85 -10.77 -3.05 12.45
N LYS A 86 -9.83 -2.20 12.87
CA LYS A 86 -10.09 -0.80 13.19
C LYS A 86 -8.95 0.07 12.68
N ILE A 87 -9.21 1.10 11.91
CA ILE A 87 -8.21 2.09 11.49
C ILE A 87 -8.77 3.48 11.75
N CYS A 88 -7.93 4.37 12.28
CA CYS A 88 -8.36 5.61 12.88
C CYS A 88 -9.45 5.34 13.93
N TYR A 89 -10.66 5.86 13.70
CA TYR A 89 -11.84 5.68 14.54
C TYR A 89 -12.90 4.78 13.90
N PHE A 90 -12.60 4.15 12.75
CA PHE A 90 -13.55 3.39 11.95
C PHE A 90 -13.29 1.89 12.03
N ASN A 91 -14.36 1.10 12.03
CA ASN A 91 -14.27 -0.33 11.81
C ASN A 91 -14.07 -0.58 10.31
N VAL A 92 -13.07 -1.38 9.97
CA VAL A 92 -12.64 -1.63 8.59
C VAL A 92 -12.60 -3.11 8.30
N LYS A 93 -12.62 -3.45 7.01
CA LYS A 93 -12.33 -4.80 6.52
C LYS A 93 -11.10 -4.76 5.62
N THR A 94 -10.17 -5.66 5.86
CA THR A 94 -8.90 -5.76 5.15
C THR A 94 -8.91 -7.00 4.25
N GLU A 95 -8.51 -6.81 3.00
CA GLU A 95 -8.52 -7.87 1.99
C GLU A 95 -7.17 -7.91 1.25
N PRO A 96 -6.68 -9.11 0.90
CA PRO A 96 -5.43 -9.30 0.15
C PRO A 96 -5.50 -8.80 -1.29
#